data_AF-A0A379TBC7-F1
#
_entry.id   AF-A0A379TBC7-F1
#
_cell.length_a   1.000
_cell.length_b   1.000
_cell.length_c   1.000
_cell.angle_alpha   90.00
_cell.angle_beta   90.00
_cell.angle_gamma   90.00
#
_symmetry.space_group_name_H-M   'P 1'
#
loop_
_entity.id
_entity.type
_entity.pdbx_description
1 polymer ?
#
loop_
_entity_poly.entity_id
_entity_poly.type
_entity_poly.pdbx_seq_one_letter_code
_entity_poly.pdbx_strand_id
1 'polypeptide(L)'
;MFEAPVRLWHWLTVACMLVLMVTGYFIGRPLPSVSGEATYLFYMGYIRLIHFAAAMIFTVLLLGRIYWACVGNRYSRELFIVPVWRRSWWQGAFSVVRWYLFLEKKPGERHRT
;
A
#
# COMPACT_ATOMS: atom_id res chain seq x y z
N MET A 1 14.93 -12.69 13.98
CA MET A 1 15.16 -11.23 14.12
C MET A 1 14.99 -10.44 12.82
N PHE A 2 14.53 -11.05 11.71
CA PHE A 2 14.30 -10.37 10.42
C PHE A 2 12.87 -9.82 10.21
N GLU A 3 11.93 -10.05 11.14
CA GLU A 3 10.54 -9.61 11.01
C GLU A 3 10.26 -8.22 11.61
N ALA A 4 10.97 -7.85 12.68
CA ALA A 4 10.82 -6.56 13.34
C ALA A 4 11.06 -5.35 12.41
N PRO A 5 12.12 -5.28 11.58
CA PRO A 5 12.34 -4.14 10.69
C PRO A 5 11.26 -4.04 9.59
N VAL A 6 10.79 -5.17 9.06
CA VAL A 6 9.73 -5.20 8.04
C VAL A 6 8.39 -4.74 8.62
N ARG A 7 8.08 -5.18 9.85
CA ARG A 7 6.88 -4.72 10.56
C ARG A 7 6.94 -3.23 10.85
N LEU A 8 8.07 -2.73 11.34
CA LEU A 8 8.25 -1.30 11.59
C LEU A 8 8.03 -0.48 10.32
N TRP A 9 8.59 -0.92 9.19
CA TRP A 9 8.37 -0.29 7.89
C TRP A 9 6.90 -0.26 7.49
N HIS A 10 6.20 -1.40 7.65
CA HIS A 10 4.78 -1.50 7.35
C HIS A 10 3.95 -0.54 8.24
N TRP A 11 4.16 -0.58 9.55
CA TRP A 11 3.44 0.27 10.50
C TRP A 11 3.71 1.76 10.26
N LEU A 12 4.93 2.13 9.89
CA LEU A 12 5.27 3.50 9.54
C LEU A 12 4.55 3.95 8.25
N THR A 13 4.47 3.07 7.25
CA THR A 13 3.73 3.33 6.02
C THR A 13 2.23 3.52 6.29
N VAL A 14 1.65 2.68 7.17
CA VAL A 14 0.24 2.79 7.61
C VAL A 14 0.00 4.08 8.38
N ALA A 15 0.88 4.44 9.32
CA ALA A 15 0.78 5.68 10.08
C ALA A 15 0.83 6.91 9.16
N CYS A 16 1.75 6.94 8.20
CA CYS A 16 1.82 8.01 7.20
C CYS A 16 0.59 8.04 6.28
N MET A 17 0.02 6.88 5.93
CA MET A 17 -1.22 6.83 5.14
C MET A 17 -2.40 7.44 5.91
N LEU A 18 -2.60 7.06 7.17
CA LEU A 18 -3.66 7.62 8.03
C LEU A 18 -3.50 9.14 8.21
N VAL A 19 -2.26 9.54 8.55
CA VAL A 19 -1.60 10.80 8.17
C VAL A 19 -2.31 11.64 7.10
N LEU A 20 -2.02 11.21 5.88
CA LEU A 20 -2.41 11.82 4.62
C LEU A 20 -3.91 11.79 4.39
N MET A 21 -4.61 10.71 4.77
CA MET A 21 -6.05 10.61 4.59
C MET A 21 -6.78 11.66 5.44
N VAL A 22 -6.44 11.76 6.74
CA VAL A 22 -7.10 12.70 7.67
C VAL A 22 -6.79 14.14 7.26
N THR A 23 -5.51 14.47 7.06
CA THR A 23 -5.11 15.82 6.69
C THR A 23 -5.58 16.21 5.29
N GLY A 24 -5.54 15.29 4.32
CA GLY A 24 -6.03 15.50 2.96
C GLY A 24 -7.54 15.73 2.90
N TYR A 25 -8.30 15.01 3.74
CA TYR A 25 -9.73 15.26 3.90
C TYR A 25 -9.99 16.70 4.36
N PHE A 26 -9.26 17.17 5.38
CA PHE A 26 -9.42 18.54 5.84
C PHE A 26 -8.97 19.59 4.81
N ILE A 27 -7.96 19.29 3.98
CA ILE A 27 -7.56 20.19 2.89
C ILE A 27 -8.69 20.35 1.86
N GLY A 28 -9.37 19.25 1.48
CA GLY A 28 -10.49 19.30 0.54
C GLY A 28 -11.79 19.83 1.14
N ARG A 29 -12.04 19.54 2.42
CA ARG A 29 -13.17 20.06 3.21
C ARG A 29 -12.64 20.77 4.44
N PRO A 30 -12.38 22.08 4.35
CA PRO A 30 -11.78 22.83 5.45
C PRO A 30 -12.66 22.77 6.70
N LEU A 31 -12.00 22.80 7.85
CA LEU A 31 -12.65 22.98 9.14
C LEU A 31 -13.43 24.31 9.16
N PRO A 32 -14.47 24.42 10.01
CA PRO A 32 -15.19 25.67 10.20
C PRO A 32 -14.23 26.84 10.43
N SER A 33 -14.55 27.99 9.83
CA SER A 33 -13.74 29.19 9.98
C SER A 33 -13.62 29.56 11.45
N VAL A 34 -12.39 29.78 11.91
CA VAL A 34 -12.11 30.27 13.26
C VAL A 34 -12.14 31.80 13.25
N SER A 35 -12.78 32.39 14.26
CA SER A 35 -12.76 33.83 14.47
C SER A 35 -11.54 34.23 15.31
N GLY A 36 -10.75 35.17 14.82
CA GLY A 36 -9.61 35.74 15.52
C GLY A 36 -8.58 36.33 14.56
N GLU A 37 -7.50 36.88 15.09
CA GLU A 37 -6.50 37.57 14.28
C GLU A 37 -5.61 36.58 13.51
N ALA A 38 -5.60 36.72 12.18
CA ALA A 38 -4.92 35.79 11.27
C ALA A 38 -3.40 35.71 11.48
N THR A 39 -2.79 36.75 12.06
CA THR A 39 -1.37 36.78 12.43
C THR A 39 -1.01 35.68 13.43
N TYR A 40 -1.94 35.32 14.33
CA TYR A 40 -1.71 34.35 15.40
C TYR A 40 -2.33 32.97 15.14
N LEU A 41 -3.15 32.83 14.08
CA LEU A 41 -3.92 31.62 13.80
C LEU A 41 -3.50 30.99 12.47
N PHE A 42 -2.70 29.92 12.52
CA PHE A 42 -2.16 29.23 11.33
C PHE A 42 -2.63 27.77 11.19
N TYR A 43 -3.83 27.43 11.66
CA TYR A 43 -4.32 26.04 11.67
C TYR A 43 -4.27 25.34 10.31
N MET A 44 -4.76 26.02 9.26
CA MET A 44 -4.76 25.43 7.92
C MET A 44 -3.34 25.29 7.34
N GLY A 45 -2.43 26.13 7.79
CA GLY A 45 -1.03 26.02 7.43
C GLY A 45 -0.35 24.84 8.12
N TYR A 46 -0.64 24.58 9.39
CA TYR A 46 -0.16 23.39 10.10
C TYR A 46 -0.70 22.09 9.49
N ILE A 47 -1.98 22.03 9.12
CA ILE A 47 -2.56 20.84 8.47
C ILE A 47 -1.84 20.54 7.15
N ARG A 48 -1.59 21.57 6.33
CA ARG A 48 -0.85 21.44 5.08
C ARG A 48 0.61 21.04 5.31
N LEU A 49 1.28 21.64 6.29
CA LEU A 49 2.66 21.30 6.64
C LEU A 49 2.78 19.82 7.03
N ILE A 50 1.89 19.34 7.92
CA ILE A 50 1.86 17.94 8.34
C ILE A 50 1.58 17.03 7.15
N HIS A 51 0.63 17.40 6.27
CA HIS A 51 0.32 16.63 5.08
C HIS A 51 1.54 16.49 4.15
N PHE A 52 2.22 17.60 3.82
CA PHE A 52 3.38 17.56 2.94
C PHE A 52 4.58 16.82 3.56
N ALA A 53 4.84 17.01 4.85
CA ALA A 53 5.89 16.27 5.56
C ALA A 53 5.60 14.77 5.57
N ALA A 54 4.35 14.37 5.88
CA ALA A 54 3.93 12.97 5.84
C ALA A 54 4.01 12.40 4.41
N ALA A 55 3.70 13.18 3.38
CA ALA A 55 3.77 12.77 1.97
C ALA A 55 5.20 12.48 1.54
N MET A 56 6.16 13.31 1.94
CA MET A 56 7.57 13.10 1.64
C MET A 56 8.10 11.82 2.30
N ILE A 57 7.80 11.63 3.59
CA ILE A 57 8.19 10.41 4.32
C ILE A 57 7.54 9.18 3.67
N PHE A 58 6.23 9.23 3.40
CA PHE A 58 5.50 8.15 2.74
C PHE A 58 6.09 7.81 1.37
N THR A 59 6.48 8.81 0.59
CA THR A 59 7.09 8.62 -0.73
C THR A 59 8.40 7.87 -0.62
N VAL A 60 9.29 8.27 0.29
CA VAL A 60 10.56 7.56 0.53
C VAL A 60 10.33 6.12 0.99
N LEU A 61 9.37 5.90 1.89
CA LEU A 61 9.00 4.56 2.36
C LEU A 61 8.39 3.69 1.26
N LEU A 62 7.60 4.27 0.37
CA LEU A 62 7.02 3.55 -0.76
C LEU A 62 8.10 3.21 -1.79
N LEU A 63 8.99 4.15 -2.11
CA LEU A 63 10.10 3.94 -3.05
C LEU A 63 11.07 2.87 -2.53
N GLY A 64 11.45 2.92 -1.25
CA GLY A 64 12.26 1.87 -0.63
C GLY A 64 11.58 0.50 -0.69
N ARG A 65 10.26 0.45 -0.50
CA ARG A 65 9.47 -0.79 -0.63
C ARG A 65 9.45 -1.32 -2.06
N ILE A 66 9.27 -0.45 -3.05
CA ILE A 66 9.32 -0.81 -4.47
C ILE A 66 10.73 -1.31 -4.84
N TYR A 67 11.77 -0.62 -4.36
CA TYR A 67 13.16 -1.03 -4.57
C TYR A 67 13.43 -2.44 -4.00
N TRP A 68 13.03 -2.71 -2.77
CA TRP A 68 13.15 -4.07 -2.19
C TRP A 68 12.27 -5.11 -2.90
N ALA A 69 11.13 -4.72 -3.48
CA ALA A 69 10.34 -5.61 -4.32
C ALA A 69 11.06 -5.96 -5.65
N CYS A 70 11.79 -5.00 -6.22
CA CYS A 70 12.54 -5.17 -7.48
C CYS A 70 13.89 -5.88 -7.30
N VAL A 71 14.63 -5.56 -6.24
CA VAL A 71 15.99 -6.08 -5.96
C VAL A 71 15.99 -7.30 -5.03
N GLY A 72 14.96 -7.44 -4.19
CA GLY A 72 14.78 -8.61 -3.32
C GLY A 72 14.44 -9.88 -4.10
N ASN A 73 14.86 -11.02 -3.54
CA ASN A 73 14.84 -12.40 -4.03
C ASN A 73 13.76 -12.76 -5.09
N ARG A 74 14.03 -13.79 -5.91
CA ARG A 74 13.20 -14.30 -7.02
C ARG A 74 11.67 -14.33 -6.79
N TYR A 75 11.21 -14.49 -5.54
CA TYR A 75 9.80 -14.48 -5.10
C TYR A 75 9.18 -13.07 -4.89
N SER A 76 9.97 -12.04 -4.59
CA SER A 76 9.51 -10.65 -4.41
C SER A 76 9.13 -9.99 -5.76
N ARG A 77 9.78 -10.41 -6.85
CA ARG A 77 9.45 -10.03 -8.24
C ARG A 77 8.07 -10.51 -8.67
N GLU A 78 7.55 -11.59 -8.09
CA GLU A 78 6.28 -12.20 -8.49
C GLU A 78 5.07 -11.38 -8.03
N LEU A 79 5.22 -10.56 -6.98
CA LEU A 79 4.17 -9.68 -6.48
C LEU A 79 3.97 -8.42 -7.35
N PHE A 80 4.99 -8.02 -8.12
CA PHE A 80 4.97 -6.79 -8.94
C PHE A 80 4.97 -7.08 -10.45
N ILE A 81 5.65 -8.15 -10.89
CA ILE A 81 5.50 -8.73 -12.22
C ILE A 81 4.63 -9.96 -12.05
N VAL A 82 3.34 -9.75 -11.86
CA VAL A 82 2.36 -10.82 -12.09
C VAL A 82 2.37 -11.01 -13.61
N PRO A 83 2.78 -12.17 -14.16
CA PRO A 83 2.74 -12.38 -15.60
C PRO A 83 1.28 -12.65 -16.01
N VAL A 84 0.40 -11.66 -15.83
CA VAL A 84 -1.00 -11.66 -16.28
C VAL A 84 -1.12 -11.87 -17.79
N TRP A 85 -0.03 -11.62 -18.52
CA TRP A 85 0.09 -11.92 -19.95
C TRP A 85 0.34 -13.41 -20.28
N ARG A 86 0.69 -14.25 -19.30
CA ARG A 86 0.92 -15.68 -19.52
C ARG A 86 -0.36 -16.48 -19.25
N ARG A 87 -0.81 -17.23 -20.26
CA ARG A 87 -1.97 -18.14 -20.16
C ARG A 87 -1.85 -19.16 -19.01
N SER A 88 -0.64 -19.62 -18.71
CA SER A 88 -0.39 -20.56 -17.61
C SER A 88 -0.65 -19.96 -16.22
N TRP A 89 -0.48 -18.65 -16.06
CA TRP A 89 -0.75 -17.96 -14.80
C TRP A 89 -2.25 -17.90 -14.51
N TRP A 90 -3.07 -17.60 -15.54
CA TRP A 90 -4.54 -17.63 -15.43
C TRP A 90 -5.09 -19.02 -15.13
N GLN A 91 -4.49 -20.08 -15.68
CA GLN A 91 -4.87 -21.46 -15.34
C GLN A 91 -4.62 -21.78 -13.87
N GLY A 92 -3.48 -21.34 -13.31
CA GLY A 92 -3.20 -21.45 -11.89
C GLY A 92 -4.17 -20.65 -11.02
N ALA A 93 -4.46 -19.40 -11.39
CA ALA A 93 -5.40 -18.55 -10.68
C ALA A 93 -6.83 -19.14 -10.68
N PHE A 94 -7.31 -19.64 -11.82
CA PHE A 94 -8.62 -20.31 -11.89
C PHE A 94 -8.66 -21.61 -11.10
N SER A 95 -7.57 -22.38 -11.07
CA SER A 95 -7.45 -23.59 -10.25
C SER A 95 -7.55 -23.27 -8.74
N VAL A 96 -6.88 -22.20 -8.30
CA VAL A 96 -6.94 -21.73 -6.91
C VAL A 96 -8.35 -21.22 -6.56
N VAL A 97 -8.97 -20.43 -7.45
CA VAL A 97 -10.36 -19.94 -7.27
C VAL A 97 -11.35 -21.10 -7.19
N ARG A 98 -11.24 -22.10 -8.07
CA ARG A 98 -12.09 -23.31 -8.06
C ARG A 98 -11.88 -24.15 -6.80
N TRP A 99 -10.65 -24.21 -6.28
CA TRP A 99 -10.35 -24.87 -5.01
C TRP A 99 -10.97 -24.14 -3.80
N TYR A 100 -10.87 -22.81 -3.73
CA TYR A 100 -11.53 -22.02 -2.68
C TYR A 100 -13.05 -22.05 -2.76
N LEU A 101 -13.61 -22.19 -3.95
CA LEU A 101 -15.04 -22.44 -4.17
C LEU A 101 -15.44 -23.91 -3.94
N PHE A 102 -14.51 -24.77 -3.49
CA PHE A 102 -14.71 -26.21 -3.30
C PHE A 102 -15.19 -26.98 -4.54
N LEU A 103 -15.04 -26.40 -5.74
CA LEU A 103 -15.38 -27.01 -7.03
C LEU A 103 -14.35 -28.06 -7.47
N GLU A 104 -13.14 -28.04 -6.90
CA GLU A 104 -12.08 -29.03 -7.13
C GLU A 104 -11.39 -29.37 -5.79
N LYS A 105 -11.14 -30.67 -5.56
CA LYS A 105 -10.65 -31.20 -4.27
C LYS A 105 -9.13 -30.99 -4.07
N LYS A 106 -8.37 -30.74 -5.15
CA LYS A 106 -6.91 -30.53 -5.16
C LYS A 106 -6.45 -29.67 -6.35
N PRO A 107 -5.51 -28.72 -6.19
CA PRO A 107 -4.91 -28.00 -7.30
C PRO A 107 -3.89 -28.90 -8.02
N GLY A 108 -4.11 -29.21 -9.32
CA GLY A 108 -3.04 -29.73 -10.21
C GLY A 108 -3.32 -30.97 -11.08
N GLU A 109 -4.48 -31.63 -11.02
CA GLU A 109 -4.69 -32.90 -11.76
C GLU A 109 -5.21 -32.74 -13.22
N ARG A 110 -5.19 -31.55 -13.81
CA ARG A 110 -5.63 -31.35 -15.20
C ARG A 110 -4.46 -31.28 -16.19
N HIS A 111 -3.57 -32.29 -16.17
CA HIS A 111 -2.50 -32.40 -17.18
C HIS A 111 -2.00 -33.83 -17.42
N ARG A 112 -2.86 -34.85 -17.29
CA ARG A 112 -2.60 -36.22 -17.75
C ARG A 112 -3.88 -36.90 -18.28
N THR A 113 -4.23 -36.61 -19.52
CA THR A 113 -4.93 -37.52 -20.45
C THR A 113 -4.55 -37.11 -21.85
#